data_AF-A0AAV8VID4-F1
#
_entry.id   AF-A0AAV8VID4-F1
#
_cell.length_a   1.000
_cell.length_b   1.000
_cell.length_c   1.000
_cell.angle_alpha   90.00
_cell.angle_beta   90.00
_cell.angle_gamma   90.00
#
_symmetry.space_group_name_H-M   'P 1'
#
loop_
_entity.id
_entity.type
_entity.pdbx_description
1 polymer ?
#
loop_
_entity_poly.entity_id
_entity_poly.type
_entity_poly.pdbx_seq_one_letter_code
_entity_poly.pdbx_strand_id
1 'polypeptide(L)'
;MLADTPSEFWKRSLIIPYTDSLIMSPEQRFSDKNLPAYSLLTLHTHIMLDMTYEDFMKKKTEFFVTYNLPEFSAEAELWYNQWREKIYQISVIFYSAVKQALQILLAQPCTTCTIERSFSTLRRVKTWLRSTMTEDRLVGLCMMSVHRKRVLDAKDKFEKKYFVKV
;
A
#
# COMPACT_ATOMS: atom_id res chain seq x y z
N MET A 1 8.89 -7.84 36.46
CA MET A 1 8.26 -8.82 37.36
C MET A 1 8.26 -10.16 36.65
N LEU A 2 9.07 -11.09 37.15
CA LEU A 2 9.21 -12.44 36.60
C LEU A 2 7.86 -13.16 36.73
N ALA A 3 7.38 -13.77 35.64
CA ALA A 3 6.16 -14.55 35.67
C ALA A 3 6.41 -15.87 36.43
N ASP A 4 5.47 -16.28 37.28
CA ASP A 4 5.63 -17.43 38.18
C ASP A 4 5.55 -18.78 37.44
N THR A 5 5.05 -18.77 36.20
CA THR A 5 5.02 -19.94 35.31
C THR A 5 5.45 -19.59 33.89
N PRO A 6 6.08 -20.54 33.14
CA PRO A 6 6.42 -20.33 31.73
C PRO A 6 5.21 -19.93 30.87
N SER A 7 4.01 -20.41 31.22
CA SER A 7 2.75 -20.05 30.56
C SER A 7 2.42 -18.57 30.69
N GLU A 8 2.53 -18.00 31.90
CA GLU A 8 2.31 -16.57 32.13
C GLU A 8 3.35 -15.70 31.45
N PHE A 9 4.61 -16.15 31.41
CA PHE A 9 5.67 -15.45 30.70
C PHE A 9 5.34 -15.28 29.21
N TRP A 10 4.96 -16.37 28.54
CA TRP A 10 4.62 -16.34 27.11
C TRP A 10 3.31 -15.59 26.84
N LYS A 11 2.33 -15.68 27.75
CA LYS A 11 1.10 -14.88 27.65
C LYS A 11 1.40 -13.38 27.66
N ARG A 12 2.19 -12.91 28.64
CA ARG A 12 2.51 -11.49 28.80
C ARG A 12 3.49 -10.97 27.76
N SER A 13 4.46 -11.77 27.35
CA SER A 13 5.55 -11.31 26.47
C SER A 13 5.22 -11.44 24.98
N LEU A 14 4.35 -12.37 24.60
CA LEU A 14 4.09 -12.68 23.19
C LEU A 14 2.62 -12.58 22.82
N ILE A 15 1.74 -13.26 23.56
CA ILE A 15 0.33 -13.36 23.17
C ILE A 15 -0.38 -12.01 23.30
N ILE A 16 -0.32 -11.36 24.47
CA ILE A 16 -1.00 -10.08 24.71
C ILE A 16 -0.52 -8.97 23.74
N PRO A 17 0.80 -8.72 23.57
CA PRO A 17 1.26 -7.72 22.61
C PRO A 17 0.86 -8.03 21.17
N TYR A 18 0.84 -9.32 20.80
CA TYR A 18 0.42 -9.72 19.47
C TYR A 18 -1.08 -9.51 19.25
N THR A 19 -1.93 -9.91 20.20
CA THR A 19 -3.37 -9.67 20.10
C THR A 19 -3.71 -8.19 20.07
N ASP A 20 -3.03 -7.38 20.88
CA ASP A 20 -3.19 -5.93 20.86
C ASP A 20 -2.77 -5.36 19.50
N SER A 21 -1.66 -5.84 18.92
CA SER A 21 -1.23 -5.42 17.59
C SER A 21 -2.24 -5.78 16.49
N LEU A 22 -2.91 -6.94 16.62
CA LEU A 22 -3.94 -7.38 15.67
C LEU A 22 -5.22 -6.55 15.78
N ILE A 23 -5.57 -6.09 16.97
CA ILE A 23 -6.74 -5.22 17.20
C ILE A 23 -6.43 -3.79 16.76
N MET A 24 -5.23 -3.29 17.07
CA MET A 24 -4.82 -1.93 16.75
C MET A 24 -4.60 -1.72 15.24
N SER A 25 -4.23 -2.78 14.51
CA SER A 25 -4.03 -2.74 13.05
C SER A 25 -5.26 -2.27 12.26
N PRO A 26 -6.47 -2.88 12.40
CA PRO A 26 -7.67 -2.40 11.73
C PRO A 26 -8.10 -1.02 12.23
N GLU A 27 -7.99 -0.73 13.52
CA GLU A 27 -8.32 0.60 14.07
C GLU A 27 -7.45 1.71 13.45
N GLN A 28 -6.14 1.45 13.33
CA GLN A 28 -5.23 2.36 12.66
C GLN A 28 -5.53 2.45 11.16
N ARG A 29 -5.82 1.31 10.50
CA ARG A 29 -6.09 1.26 9.05
C ARG A 29 -7.37 2.00 8.66
N PHE A 30 -8.43 1.89 9.46
CA PHE A 30 -9.74 2.51 9.21
C PHE A 30 -9.98 3.77 10.04
N SER A 31 -8.94 4.34 10.65
CA SER A 31 -8.99 5.64 11.31
C SER A 31 -9.43 6.73 10.33
N ASP A 32 -10.10 7.76 10.84
CA ASP A 32 -10.59 8.92 10.06
C ASP A 32 -9.51 9.60 9.21
N LYS A 33 -8.24 9.49 9.61
CA LYS A 33 -7.09 10.00 8.84
C LYS A 33 -6.85 9.25 7.53
N ASN A 34 -7.14 7.95 7.51
CA ASN A 34 -6.87 7.05 6.40
C ASN A 34 -8.10 6.80 5.52
N LEU A 35 -9.32 7.10 6.01
CA LEU A 35 -10.56 6.99 5.24
C LEU A 35 -10.54 7.76 3.90
N PRO A 36 -9.99 8.99 3.81
CA PRO A 36 -9.91 9.70 2.53
C PRO A 36 -9.08 8.96 1.48
N ALA A 37 -8.11 8.12 1.89
CA ALA A 37 -7.35 7.32 0.95
C ALA A 37 -8.22 6.26 0.26
N TYR A 38 -9.21 5.71 0.98
CA TYR A 38 -10.19 4.74 0.47
C TYR A 38 -11.37 5.41 -0.25
N SER A 39 -11.52 6.72 -0.15
CA SER A 39 -12.56 7.46 -0.89
C SER A 39 -12.46 7.22 -2.40
N LEU A 40 -11.26 6.94 -2.92
CA LEU A 40 -11.00 6.52 -4.30
C LEU A 40 -11.85 5.34 -4.78
N LEU A 41 -12.27 4.46 -3.87
CA LEU A 41 -13.13 3.32 -4.20
C LEU A 41 -14.47 3.78 -4.79
N THR A 42 -14.91 5.01 -4.50
CA THR A 42 -16.14 5.57 -5.06
C THR A 42 -16.06 5.85 -6.55
N LEU A 43 -14.87 5.83 -7.17
CA LEU A 43 -14.74 5.90 -8.62
C LEU A 43 -15.05 4.56 -9.32
N HIS A 44 -15.19 3.48 -8.56
CA HIS A 44 -15.56 2.19 -9.10
C HIS A 44 -17.03 2.19 -9.55
N THR A 45 -17.27 1.73 -10.78
CA THR A 45 -18.54 1.85 -11.50
C THR A 45 -19.74 1.29 -10.73
N HIS A 46 -19.58 0.13 -10.08
CA HIS A 46 -20.64 -0.46 -9.25
C HIS A 46 -21.02 0.46 -8.07
N ILE A 47 -20.03 1.06 -7.41
CA ILE A 47 -20.24 1.88 -6.21
C ILE A 47 -20.83 3.24 -6.60
N MET A 48 -20.44 3.76 -7.77
CA MET A 48 -21.01 4.99 -8.32
C MET A 48 -22.50 4.86 -8.65
N LEU A 49 -22.93 3.72 -9.19
CA LEU A 49 -24.32 3.51 -9.61
C LEU A 49 -25.27 3.35 -8.42
N ASP A 50 -24.77 2.86 -7.28
CA ASP A 50 -25.56 2.72 -6.05
C ASP A 50 -25.63 4.03 -5.23
N MET A 51 -24.73 4.98 -5.48
CA MET A 51 -24.65 6.25 -4.72
C MET A 51 -25.50 7.38 -5.31
N THR A 52 -26.02 8.22 -4.43
CA THR A 52 -26.68 9.48 -4.83
C THR A 52 -25.65 10.50 -5.34
N TYR A 53 -26.07 11.41 -6.22
CA TYR A 53 -25.20 12.43 -6.79
C TYR A 53 -24.61 13.37 -5.74
N GLU A 54 -25.39 13.75 -4.72
CA GLU A 54 -24.92 14.64 -3.64
C GLU A 54 -23.80 14.02 -2.80
N ASP A 55 -23.91 12.72 -2.52
CA ASP A 55 -22.90 11.99 -1.76
C ASP A 55 -21.59 11.85 -2.58
N PHE A 56 -21.72 11.65 -3.89
CA PHE A 56 -20.57 11.63 -4.79
C PHE A 56 -19.82 12.97 -4.79
N MET A 57 -20.57 14.09 -4.83
CA MET A 57 -19.98 15.43 -4.83
C MET A 57 -19.23 15.75 -3.54
N LYS A 58 -19.73 15.31 -2.38
CA LYS A 58 -19.02 15.44 -1.09
C LYS A 58 -17.71 14.64 -1.08
N LYS A 59 -17.73 13.40 -1.57
CA LYS A 59 -16.50 12.57 -1.59
C LYS A 59 -15.48 13.04 -2.63
N LYS A 60 -15.95 13.63 -3.73
CA LYS A 60 -15.12 14.26 -4.74
C LYS A 60 -14.29 15.41 -4.17
N THR A 61 -14.87 16.25 -3.30
CA THR A 61 -14.12 17.35 -2.66
C THR A 61 -13.10 16.83 -1.65
N GLU A 62 -13.44 15.81 -0.86
CA GLU A 62 -12.50 15.12 0.03
C GLU A 62 -11.30 14.53 -0.75
N PHE A 63 -11.57 13.91 -1.89
CA PHE A 63 -10.54 13.35 -2.75
C PHE A 63 -9.59 14.41 -3.32
N PHE A 64 -10.14 15.53 -3.81
CA PHE A 64 -9.36 16.63 -4.37
C PHE A 64 -8.38 17.19 -3.33
N VAL A 65 -8.84 17.37 -2.08
CA VAL A 65 -7.99 17.83 -0.97
C VAL A 65 -6.87 16.84 -0.65
N THR A 66 -7.16 15.54 -0.73
CA THR A 66 -6.22 14.49 -0.29
C THR A 66 -5.10 14.25 -1.30
N TYR A 67 -5.44 14.15 -2.59
CA TYR A 67 -4.49 13.73 -3.63
C TYR A 67 -4.02 14.89 -4.53
N ASN A 68 -4.62 16.08 -4.40
CA ASN A 68 -4.27 17.29 -5.13
C ASN A 68 -4.07 17.05 -6.65
N LEU A 69 -4.99 16.28 -7.25
CA LEU A 69 -4.95 16.00 -8.69
C LEU A 69 -5.59 17.18 -9.45
N PRO A 70 -4.84 17.88 -10.33
CA PRO A 70 -5.41 18.93 -11.17
C PRO A 70 -6.44 18.33 -12.13
N GLU A 71 -7.48 19.11 -12.47
CA GLU A 71 -8.55 18.76 -13.43
C GLU A 71 -9.45 17.57 -13.07
N PHE A 72 -9.13 16.80 -12.02
CA PHE A 72 -9.93 15.67 -11.56
C PHE A 72 -11.38 16.05 -11.28
N SER A 73 -11.62 17.27 -10.80
CA SER A 73 -12.97 17.71 -10.46
C SER A 73 -13.92 17.63 -11.68
N ALA A 74 -13.54 18.24 -12.80
CA ALA A 74 -14.37 18.23 -14.00
C ALA A 74 -14.44 16.82 -14.62
N GLU A 75 -13.32 16.08 -14.66
CA GLU A 75 -13.31 14.72 -15.18
C GLU A 75 -14.19 13.76 -14.36
N ALA A 76 -14.23 13.89 -13.03
CA ALA A 76 -15.01 13.02 -12.15
C ALA A 76 -16.53 13.17 -12.35
N GLU A 77 -17.01 14.39 -12.63
CA GLU A 77 -18.42 14.63 -12.97
C GLU A 77 -18.78 14.02 -14.32
N LEU A 78 -17.92 14.20 -15.32
CA LEU A 78 -18.09 13.59 -16.63
C LEU A 78 -18.08 12.06 -16.55
N TRP A 79 -17.18 11.50 -15.74
CA TRP A 79 -17.11 10.07 -15.45
C TRP A 79 -18.42 9.56 -14.82
N TYR A 80 -18.97 10.28 -13.82
CA TYR A 80 -20.25 9.92 -13.20
C TYR A 80 -21.40 9.91 -14.21
N ASN A 81 -21.53 10.97 -15.00
CA ASN A 81 -22.59 11.08 -16.00
C ASN A 81 -22.45 10.01 -17.09
N GLN A 82 -21.22 9.66 -17.50
CA GLN A 82 -20.98 8.63 -18.51
C GLN A 82 -21.50 7.26 -18.07
N TRP A 83 -21.19 6.84 -16.84
CA TRP A 83 -21.62 5.54 -16.33
C TRP A 83 -23.12 5.46 -16.10
N ARG A 84 -23.76 6.60 -15.76
CA ARG A 84 -25.21 6.70 -15.60
C ARG A 84 -25.95 6.57 -16.94
N GLU A 85 -25.45 7.25 -17.96
CA GLU A 85 -26.03 7.24 -19.32
C GLU A 85 -25.63 5.99 -20.13
N LYS A 86 -24.85 5.06 -19.54
CA LYS A 86 -24.34 3.82 -20.19
C LYS A 86 -23.66 4.08 -21.54
N ILE A 87 -22.93 5.18 -21.66
CA ILE A 87 -22.20 5.51 -22.90
C ILE A 87 -20.88 4.72 -22.91
N TYR A 88 -20.88 3.59 -23.64
CA TYR A 88 -19.76 2.65 -23.71
C TYR A 88 -18.59 3.11 -24.60
N GLN A 89 -18.66 4.30 -25.22
CA GLN A 89 -17.85 4.66 -26.39
C GLN A 89 -16.89 5.83 -26.19
N ILE A 90 -16.54 6.18 -24.96
CA ILE A 90 -15.49 7.16 -24.68
C ILE A 90 -14.24 6.42 -24.19
N SER A 91 -13.15 6.55 -24.94
CA SER A 91 -11.88 5.92 -24.60
C SER A 91 -11.35 6.45 -23.28
N VAL A 92 -10.81 5.58 -22.43
CA VAL A 92 -10.11 5.88 -21.15
C VAL A 92 -8.98 6.92 -21.32
N ILE A 93 -8.59 7.21 -22.57
CA ILE A 93 -7.61 8.24 -22.96
C ILE A 93 -8.11 9.67 -22.62
N PHE A 94 -9.43 9.90 -22.58
CA PHE A 94 -10.01 11.22 -22.30
C PHE A 94 -10.04 11.58 -20.81
N TYR A 95 -9.82 10.63 -19.90
CA TYR A 95 -9.86 10.86 -18.45
C TYR A 95 -8.50 10.59 -17.82
N SER A 96 -7.59 11.52 -18.00
CA SER A 96 -6.19 11.37 -17.58
C SER A 96 -6.05 11.38 -16.05
N ALA A 97 -6.80 12.26 -15.37
CA ALA A 97 -6.78 12.38 -13.92
C ALA A 97 -7.56 11.22 -13.26
N VAL A 98 -8.70 10.81 -13.81
CA VAL A 98 -9.43 9.63 -13.29
C VAL A 98 -8.61 8.35 -13.48
N LYS A 99 -7.89 8.21 -14.60
CA LYS A 99 -6.97 7.08 -14.81
C LYS A 99 -5.86 7.06 -13.75
N GLN A 100 -5.25 8.20 -13.44
CA GLN A 100 -4.23 8.29 -12.38
C GLN A 100 -4.83 7.94 -11.01
N ALA A 101 -6.02 8.45 -10.69
CA ALA A 101 -6.74 8.13 -9.46
C ALA A 101 -7.01 6.62 -9.33
N LEU A 102 -7.46 5.97 -10.42
CA LEU A 102 -7.65 4.52 -10.47
C LEU A 102 -6.34 3.73 -10.34
N GLN A 103 -5.23 4.23 -10.91
CA GLN A 103 -3.91 3.61 -10.73
C GLN A 103 -3.45 3.69 -9.27
N ILE A 104 -3.68 4.82 -8.60
CA ILE A 104 -3.39 4.97 -7.17
C ILE A 104 -4.25 4.00 -6.34
N LEU A 105 -5.54 3.87 -6.67
CA LEU A 105 -6.44 2.91 -6.03
C LEU A 105 -5.92 1.47 -6.19
N LEU A 106 -5.51 1.08 -7.39
CA LEU A 106 -4.96 -0.26 -7.66
C LEU A 106 -3.61 -0.50 -6.98
N ALA A 107 -2.85 0.56 -6.67
CA ALA A 107 -1.60 0.46 -5.94
C ALA A 107 -1.80 0.32 -4.42
N GLN A 108 -3.00 0.60 -3.90
CA GLN A 108 -3.28 0.39 -2.48
C GLN A 108 -3.19 -1.11 -2.16
N PRO A 109 -2.48 -1.51 -1.09
CA PRO A 109 -2.36 -2.91 -0.73
C PRO A 109 -3.72 -3.45 -0.25
N CYS A 110 -4.41 -4.19 -1.13
CA CYS A 110 -5.67 -4.85 -0.78
C CYS A 110 -5.46 -6.03 0.17
N THR A 111 -4.29 -6.66 0.15
CA THR A 111 -3.98 -7.90 0.90
C THR A 111 -2.63 -7.84 1.63
N THR A 112 -2.43 -8.78 2.56
CA THR A 112 -1.18 -8.98 3.33
C THR A 112 -0.03 -9.58 2.52
N CYS A 113 -0.22 -9.85 1.22
CA CYS A 113 0.78 -10.56 0.39
C CYS A 113 2.13 -9.83 0.32
N THR A 114 2.15 -8.50 0.39
CA THR A 114 3.38 -7.71 0.44
C THR A 114 4.17 -7.98 1.72
N ILE A 115 3.47 -8.08 2.85
CA ILE A 115 4.04 -8.39 4.16
C ILE A 115 4.58 -9.83 4.17
N GLU A 116 3.82 -10.79 3.65
CA GLU A 116 4.26 -12.18 3.52
C GLU A 116 5.50 -12.34 2.64
N ARG A 117 5.56 -11.61 1.51
CA ARG A 117 6.76 -11.56 0.66
C ARG A 117 7.96 -11.03 1.46
N SER A 118 7.79 -9.94 2.21
CA SER A 118 8.85 -9.36 3.04
C SER A 118 9.33 -10.34 4.12
N PHE A 119 8.43 -10.97 4.87
CA PHE A 119 8.81 -11.96 5.89
C PHE A 119 9.45 -13.22 5.28
N SER A 120 8.97 -13.68 4.13
CA SER A 120 9.59 -14.78 3.39
C SER A 120 11.02 -14.42 2.97
N THR A 121 11.24 -13.20 2.48
CA THR A 121 12.59 -12.73 2.12
C THR A 121 13.49 -12.63 3.34
N LEU A 122 12.98 -12.10 4.45
CA LEU A 122 13.70 -11.98 5.71
C LEU A 122 14.15 -13.36 6.21
N ARG A 123 13.25 -14.35 6.17
CA ARG A 123 13.55 -15.74 6.56
C ARG A 123 14.62 -16.40 5.70
N ARG A 124 14.74 -16.02 4.42
CA ARG A 124 15.83 -16.51 3.54
C ARG A 124 17.17 -15.81 3.81
N VAL A 125 17.14 -14.52 4.16
CA VAL A 125 18.37 -13.72 4.38
C VAL A 125 18.94 -13.95 5.78
N LYS A 126 18.08 -13.94 6.81
CA LYS A 126 18.42 -14.13 8.23
C LYS A 126 18.41 -15.62 8.57
N THR A 127 19.55 -16.27 8.34
CA THR A 127 19.79 -17.67 8.69
C THR A 127 20.54 -17.79 10.01
N TRP A 128 20.48 -18.97 10.65
CA TRP A 128 21.20 -19.26 11.90
C TRP A 128 22.70 -18.97 11.83
N LEU A 129 23.34 -19.30 10.70
CA LEU A 129 24.76 -19.04 10.47
C LEU A 129 25.10 -17.55 10.25
N ARG A 130 24.08 -16.69 10.08
CA ARG A 130 24.24 -15.25 9.88
C ARG A 130 23.53 -14.46 10.98
N SER A 131 23.53 -15.00 12.20
CA SER A 131 22.85 -14.40 13.36
C SER A 131 23.51 -13.11 13.89
N THR A 132 24.77 -12.84 13.53
CA THR A 132 25.57 -11.70 14.03
C THR A 132 25.62 -10.49 13.09
N MET A 133 24.83 -10.46 12.01
CA MET A 133 24.84 -9.32 11.09
C MET A 133 24.16 -8.09 11.70
N THR A 134 24.67 -6.90 11.34
CA THR A 134 24.03 -5.63 11.71
C THR A 134 22.71 -5.44 10.95
N GLU A 135 21.78 -4.70 11.54
CA GLU A 135 20.47 -4.42 10.94
C GLU A 135 20.59 -3.71 9.59
N ASP A 136 21.52 -2.76 9.44
CA ASP A 136 21.75 -2.06 8.16
C ASP A 136 22.10 -3.04 7.02
N ARG A 137 22.96 -4.03 7.32
CA ARG A 137 23.35 -5.05 6.36
C ARG A 137 22.18 -5.98 6.04
N LEU A 138 21.39 -6.36 7.05
CA LEU A 138 20.22 -7.21 6.88
C LEU A 138 19.17 -6.54 5.98
N VAL A 139 18.83 -5.29 6.26
CA VAL A 139 17.87 -4.51 5.49
C VAL A 139 18.36 -4.35 4.05
N GLY A 140 19.63 -4.01 3.85
CA GLY A 140 20.23 -3.92 2.52
C GLY A 140 20.11 -5.20 1.71
N LEU A 141 20.43 -6.35 2.30
CA LEU A 141 20.31 -7.66 1.65
C LEU A 141 18.86 -8.05 1.35
N CYS A 142 17.92 -7.75 2.26
CA CYS A 142 16.49 -7.95 2.04
C CYS A 142 16.00 -7.13 0.84
N MET A 143 16.37 -5.84 0.76
CA MET A 143 16.02 -4.97 -0.35
C MET A 143 16.58 -5.48 -1.69
N MET A 144 17.84 -5.95 -1.70
CA MET A 144 18.43 -6.55 -2.89
C MET A 144 17.71 -7.85 -3.32
N SER A 145 17.27 -8.66 -2.35
CA SER A 145 16.55 -9.91 -2.59
C SER A 145 15.15 -9.66 -3.17
N VAL A 146 14.41 -8.70 -2.62
CA VAL A 146 13.07 -8.31 -3.10
C VAL A 146 13.14 -7.71 -4.50
N HIS A 147 14.13 -6.84 -4.75
CA HIS A 147 14.29 -6.12 -6.01
C HIS A 147 15.36 -6.71 -6.93
N ARG A 148 15.57 -8.04 -6.88
CA ARG A 148 16.65 -8.73 -7.60
C ARG A 148 16.76 -8.35 -9.08
N LYS A 149 15.62 -8.22 -9.79
CA LYS A 149 15.61 -7.81 -11.21
C LYS A 149 16.24 -6.42 -11.40
N ARG A 150 15.77 -5.42 -10.65
CA ARG A 150 16.32 -4.06 -10.70
C ARG A 150 17.80 -4.00 -10.33
N VAL A 151 18.24 -4.83 -9.38
CA VAL A 151 19.65 -4.93 -9.00
C VAL A 151 20.50 -5.51 -10.13
N LEU A 152 19.99 -6.53 -10.83
CA LEU A 152 20.68 -7.12 -11.99
C LEU A 152 20.75 -6.13 -13.16
N ASP A 153 19.68 -5.42 -13.45
CA ASP A 153 19.65 -4.41 -14.52
C ASP A 153 20.60 -3.23 -14.22
N ALA A 154 20.79 -2.90 -12.95
CA ALA A 154 21.68 -1.84 -12.51
C ALA A 154 23.09 -2.35 -12.12
N LYS A 155 23.42 -3.61 -12.41
CA LYS A 155 24.66 -4.26 -11.94
C LYS A 155 25.91 -3.46 -12.34
N ASP A 156 26.01 -3.02 -13.58
CA ASP A 156 27.15 -2.24 -14.08
C ASP A 156 27.35 -0.92 -13.32
N LYS A 157 26.25 -0.28 -12.88
CA LYS A 157 26.29 0.94 -12.08
C LYS A 157 26.75 0.66 -10.65
N PHE A 158 26.32 -0.46 -10.07
CA PHE A 158 26.78 -0.90 -8.74
C PHE A 158 28.26 -1.29 -8.74
N GLU A 159 28.70 -2.03 -9.76
CA GLU A 159 30.10 -2.42 -9.91
C GLU A 159 31.02 -1.21 -10.03
N LYS A 160 30.67 -0.24 -10.89
CA LYS A 160 31.44 1.01 -11.03
C LYS A 160 31.47 1.86 -9.76
N LYS A 161 30.36 1.93 -9.02
CA LYS A 161 30.24 2.80 -7.83
C LYS A 161 30.95 2.24 -6.59
N TYR A 162 30.93 0.91 -6.42
CA TYR A 162 31.40 0.27 -5.19
C TYR A 162 32.65 -0.60 -5.35
N PHE A 163 32.96 -1.03 -6.58
CA PHE A 163 34.10 -1.92 -6.85
C PHE A 163 35.19 -1.29 -7.73
N VAL A 164 34.93 -0.17 -8.43
CA VAL A 164 35.94 0.55 -9.26
C VAL A 164 36.52 1.76 -8.51
N LYS A 165 36.94 1.54 -7.26
CA LYS A 165 37.88 2.43 -6.55
C LYS A 165 39.20 1.69 -6.30
N VAL A 166 39.82 1.21 -7.37
CA VAL A 166 41.28 1.05 -7.53
C VAL A 166 41.57 1.25 -9.01
#